data_AF-A0A285Q3V4-F1
#
_entry.id   AF-A0A285Q3V4-F1
#
_cell.length_a   1.000
_cell.length_b   1.000
_cell.length_c   1.000
_cell.angle_alpha   90.00
_cell.angle_beta   90.00
_cell.angle_gamma   90.00
#
_symmetry.space_group_name_H-M   'P 1'
#
loop_
_entity.id
_entity.type
_entity.pdbx_description
1 polymer ?
#
loop_
_entity_poly.entity_id
_entity_poly.type
_entity_poly.pdbx_seq_one_letter_code
_entity_poly.pdbx_strand_id
1 'polypeptide(L)'
;MLNEFTFKIPEFLMPGIADRSLTRFGSIIKNTQTGKIVAHVQETGLGQQIFSSLASSPFSPLEAVSSLAANVQLGQLKRMVEGLQVLQYANLGVALTGVGVSVVGFAVVNKKLKNIQSSIERVSSKIDQRFVELYEHQLRRDFYTLRGVLEHIESVRRQSKPKSELMSAGSRLTEISSIMRGQLEYQLQLPAFDEYLFTQLTRAMLMSDNARVEAYIVAEEYDSAHHAATSISESYCNLFDDITPFDLKQKKRLRSIDLREKARETAENITVGASHLVAGLRDITDSAFCKPVLIEELGRRGIAGSDYLSALRNETKEPIVLLQFSD
;
A
#
# COMPACT_ATOMS: atom_id res chain seq x y z
N MET A 1 -8.58 9.78 -26.34
CA MET A 1 -7.38 9.07 -25.86
C MET A 1 -7.65 8.27 -24.58
N LEU A 2 -8.80 7.59 -24.50
CA LEU A 2 -9.19 6.70 -23.38
C LEU A 2 -9.30 5.22 -23.81
N ASN A 3 -9.00 4.93 -25.08
CA ASN A 3 -9.10 3.59 -25.67
C ASN A 3 -7.90 2.67 -25.35
N GLU A 4 -6.89 3.16 -24.61
CA GLU A 4 -5.67 2.39 -24.28
C GLU A 4 -5.72 1.71 -22.91
N PHE A 5 -6.71 2.03 -22.09
CA PHE A 5 -6.90 1.43 -20.76
C PHE A 5 -8.13 0.53 -20.79
N THR A 6 -7.99 -0.72 -20.35
CA THR A 6 -9.15 -1.58 -20.19
C THR A 6 -9.68 -1.44 -18.76
N PHE A 7 -10.74 -0.66 -18.61
CA PHE A 7 -11.33 -0.33 -17.31
C PHE A 7 -12.20 -1.45 -16.71
N LYS A 8 -11.96 -2.71 -17.07
CA LYS A 8 -12.66 -3.89 -16.52
C LYS A 8 -11.67 -5.05 -16.43
N ILE A 9 -11.91 -6.03 -15.55
CA ILE A 9 -11.29 -7.35 -15.73
C ILE A 9 -11.80 -7.88 -17.07
N PRO A 10 -10.96 -7.99 -18.11
CA PRO A 10 -11.42 -8.38 -19.42
C PRO A 10 -11.90 -9.83 -19.36
N GLU A 11 -13.06 -10.12 -19.95
CA GLU A 11 -13.61 -11.48 -19.99
C GLU A 11 -12.61 -12.50 -20.57
N PHE A 12 -11.72 -12.07 -21.46
CA PHE A 12 -10.69 -12.94 -22.04
C PHE A 12 -9.62 -13.42 -21.05
N LEU A 13 -9.40 -12.72 -19.92
CA LEU A 13 -8.46 -13.19 -18.89
C LEU A 13 -9.09 -14.20 -17.94
N MET A 14 -10.43 -14.23 -17.83
CA MET A 14 -11.14 -15.09 -16.89
C MET A 14 -10.89 -16.59 -17.11
N PRO A 15 -10.92 -17.12 -18.36
CA PRO A 15 -10.56 -18.51 -18.61
C PRO A 15 -9.14 -18.83 -18.15
N GLY A 16 -8.18 -17.94 -18.44
CA GLY A 16 -6.78 -18.15 -18.12
C GLY A 16 -6.47 -18.11 -16.63
N ILE A 17 -7.21 -17.30 -15.86
CA ILE A 17 -7.12 -17.29 -14.40
C ILE A 17 -7.75 -18.57 -13.82
N ALA A 18 -8.90 -19.01 -14.38
CA ALA A 18 -9.61 -20.19 -13.91
C ALA A 18 -8.83 -21.49 -14.15
N ASP A 19 -8.18 -21.62 -15.31
CA ASP A 19 -7.37 -22.79 -15.68
C ASP A 19 -5.90 -22.72 -15.21
N ARG A 20 -5.51 -21.61 -14.56
CA ARG A 20 -4.16 -21.31 -14.07
C ARG A 20 -3.09 -21.15 -15.15
N SER A 21 -3.47 -20.95 -16.41
CA SER A 21 -2.54 -20.52 -17.46
C SER A 21 -2.08 -19.06 -17.28
N LEU A 22 -2.85 -18.27 -16.51
CA LEU A 22 -2.50 -16.94 -16.03
C LEU A 22 -2.44 -16.91 -14.50
N THR A 23 -1.48 -16.19 -13.96
CA THR A 23 -1.33 -15.99 -12.51
C THR A 23 -1.03 -14.54 -12.19
N ARG A 24 -1.50 -14.07 -11.02
CA ARG A 24 -1.13 -12.75 -10.49
C ARG A 24 0.22 -12.85 -9.78
N PHE A 25 1.08 -11.87 -10.01
CA PHE A 25 2.27 -11.63 -9.20
C PHE A 25 2.30 -10.13 -8.87
N GLY A 26 2.24 -9.74 -7.60
CA GLY A 26 2.16 -8.33 -7.22
C GLY A 26 1.04 -7.58 -7.95
N SER A 27 1.40 -6.55 -8.71
CA SER A 27 0.49 -5.75 -9.53
C SER A 27 0.52 -6.09 -11.03
N ILE A 28 0.93 -7.32 -11.40
CA ILE A 28 0.87 -7.83 -12.77
C ILE A 28 0.12 -9.16 -12.88
N ILE A 29 -0.39 -9.43 -14.08
CA ILE A 29 -0.85 -10.74 -14.53
C ILE A 29 0.18 -11.28 -15.52
N LYS A 30 0.64 -12.51 -15.30
CA LYS A 30 1.61 -13.18 -16.17
C LYS A 30 1.11 -14.52 -16.67
N ASN A 31 1.53 -14.89 -17.87
CA ASN A 31 1.35 -16.24 -18.38
C ASN A 31 2.28 -17.20 -17.62
N THR A 32 1.74 -18.32 -17.11
CA THR A 32 2.49 -19.26 -16.26
C THR A 32 3.51 -20.10 -17.03
N GLN A 33 3.29 -20.32 -18.33
CA GLN A 33 4.19 -21.10 -19.17
C GLN A 33 5.34 -20.25 -19.73
N THR A 34 5.04 -19.03 -20.17
CA THR A 34 6.02 -18.16 -20.85
C THR A 34 6.66 -17.13 -19.93
N GLY A 35 6.06 -16.86 -18.76
CA GLY A 35 6.47 -15.79 -17.86
C GLY A 35 6.16 -14.37 -18.36
N LYS A 36 5.60 -14.22 -19.56
CA LYS A 36 5.28 -12.92 -20.15
C LYS A 36 4.22 -12.18 -19.34
N ILE A 37 4.42 -10.88 -19.15
CA ILE A 37 3.45 -9.98 -18.54
C ILE A 37 2.33 -9.73 -19.57
N VAL A 38 1.09 -9.94 -19.14
CA VAL A 38 -0.10 -9.77 -19.98
C VAL A 38 -0.82 -8.46 -19.64
N ALA A 39 -0.80 -8.06 -18.37
CA ALA A 39 -1.40 -6.81 -17.93
C ALA A 39 -0.82 -6.34 -16.59
N HIS A 40 -0.85 -5.03 -16.37
CA HIS A 40 -0.69 -4.41 -15.06
C HIS A 40 -2.05 -4.19 -14.41
N VAL A 41 -2.17 -4.57 -13.14
CA VAL A 41 -3.35 -4.41 -12.31
C VAL A 41 -3.24 -3.11 -11.53
N GLN A 42 -4.19 -2.20 -11.69
CA GLN A 42 -4.19 -0.88 -11.08
C GLN A 42 -5.46 -0.64 -10.27
N GLU A 43 -5.30 -0.05 -9.11
CA GLU A 43 -6.41 0.36 -8.25
C GLU A 43 -6.95 1.71 -8.70
N THR A 44 -8.27 1.86 -8.66
CA THR A 44 -8.94 3.12 -9.00
C THR A 44 -9.30 3.94 -7.77
N GLY A 45 -9.77 5.17 -7.98
CA GLY A 45 -10.33 6.00 -6.90
C GLY A 45 -11.49 5.32 -6.17
N LEU A 46 -12.34 4.56 -6.89
CA LEU A 46 -13.39 3.74 -6.26
C LEU A 46 -12.80 2.62 -5.39
N GLY A 47 -11.80 1.89 -5.91
CA GLY A 47 -11.11 0.84 -5.16
C GLY A 47 -10.60 1.37 -3.81
N GLN A 48 -9.99 2.55 -3.82
CA GLN A 48 -9.47 3.21 -2.62
C GLN A 48 -10.56 3.52 -1.58
N GLN A 49 -11.69 4.06 -2.03
CA GLN A 49 -12.81 4.37 -1.14
C GLN A 49 -13.34 3.11 -0.48
N ILE A 50 -13.49 2.04 -1.27
CA ILE A 50 -13.93 0.74 -0.79
C ILE A 50 -12.92 0.19 0.22
N PHE A 51 -11.65 0.06 -0.14
CA PHE A 51 -10.63 -0.51 0.75
C PHE A 51 -10.42 0.31 2.01
N SER A 52 -10.46 1.64 1.92
CA SER A 52 -10.36 2.52 3.09
C SER A 52 -11.58 2.45 4.01
N SER A 53 -12.76 2.12 3.49
CA SER A 53 -13.98 1.93 4.30
C SER A 53 -14.02 0.58 5.01
N LEU A 54 -13.36 -0.43 4.43
CA LEU A 54 -13.41 -1.82 4.87
C LEU A 54 -12.26 -2.20 5.83
N ALA A 55 -11.13 -1.49 5.78
CA ALA A 55 -9.94 -1.86 6.53
C ALA A 55 -9.88 -1.20 7.92
N SER A 56 -10.07 -1.99 8.98
CA SER A 56 -9.55 -1.65 10.33
C SER A 56 -8.03 -1.82 10.40
N SER A 57 -7.46 -2.77 9.64
CA SER A 57 -6.03 -3.08 9.48
C SER A 57 -5.70 -3.27 7.99
N PRO A 58 -4.52 -2.87 7.48
CA PRO A 58 -4.20 -2.95 6.05
C PRO A 58 -3.88 -4.39 5.60
N PHE A 59 -3.75 -5.31 6.55
CA PHE A 59 -3.42 -6.73 6.32
C PHE A 59 -4.58 -7.65 6.64
N SER A 60 -5.79 -7.09 6.83
CA SER A 60 -6.98 -7.91 7.08
C SER A 60 -7.28 -8.79 5.86
N PRO A 61 -7.61 -10.08 6.08
CA PRO A 61 -8.11 -10.94 5.02
C PRO A 61 -9.38 -10.36 4.42
N LEU A 62 -9.52 -10.49 3.11
CA LEU A 62 -10.71 -10.01 2.40
C LEU A 62 -11.98 -10.73 2.87
N GLU A 63 -11.87 -11.98 3.32
CA GLU A 63 -12.98 -12.76 3.88
C GLU A 63 -13.47 -12.24 5.24
N ALA A 64 -12.57 -11.80 6.13
CA ALA A 64 -12.91 -11.23 7.43
C ALA A 64 -13.67 -9.89 7.32
N VAL A 65 -13.53 -9.23 6.17
CA VAL A 65 -14.23 -8.00 5.82
C VAL A 65 -15.66 -8.27 5.34
N SER A 66 -15.89 -9.40 4.64
CA SER A 66 -17.20 -9.76 4.10
C SER A 66 -18.27 -9.98 5.19
N SER A 67 -17.88 -10.40 6.40
CA SER A 67 -18.81 -10.59 7.53
C SER A 67 -19.28 -9.28 8.18
N LEU A 68 -18.54 -8.18 8.02
CA LEU A 68 -18.96 -6.84 8.49
C LEU A 68 -19.93 -6.17 7.50
N ALA A 69 -19.98 -6.68 6.27
CA ALA A 69 -20.76 -6.15 5.16
C ALA A 69 -22.21 -6.70 5.11
N ALA A 70 -22.90 -6.77 6.26
CA ALA A 70 -24.23 -7.39 6.37
C ALA A 70 -25.44 -6.47 5.99
N ASN A 71 -25.22 -5.21 5.59
CA ASN A 71 -26.29 -4.28 5.20
C ASN A 71 -26.63 -4.31 3.69
N VAL A 72 -27.91 -4.19 3.33
CA VAL A 72 -28.44 -4.42 1.96
C VAL A 72 -27.90 -3.46 0.87
N GLN A 73 -27.27 -2.33 1.21
CA GLN A 73 -26.58 -1.45 0.25
C GLN A 73 -25.31 -2.07 -0.38
N LEU A 74 -24.97 -3.32 -0.03
CA LEU A 74 -23.66 -3.93 -0.26
C LEU A 74 -23.60 -4.93 -1.43
N GLY A 75 -24.65 -5.08 -2.24
CA GLY A 75 -24.63 -5.99 -3.40
C GLY A 75 -23.52 -5.65 -4.41
N GLN A 76 -23.26 -4.37 -4.62
CA GLN A 76 -22.17 -3.89 -5.48
C GLN A 76 -20.79 -4.14 -4.85
N LEU A 77 -20.66 -3.88 -3.53
CA LEU A 77 -19.45 -4.16 -2.76
C LEU A 77 -19.11 -5.66 -2.73
N LYS A 78 -20.11 -6.53 -2.59
CA LYS A 78 -19.93 -7.99 -2.62
C LYS A 78 -19.39 -8.46 -3.98
N ARG A 79 -19.98 -8.02 -5.09
CA ARG A 79 -19.48 -8.36 -6.44
C ARG A 79 -18.07 -7.84 -6.69
N MET A 80 -17.75 -6.67 -6.16
CA MET A 80 -16.39 -6.10 -6.23
C MET A 80 -15.40 -6.95 -5.43
N VAL A 81 -15.73 -7.32 -4.20
CA VAL A 81 -14.94 -8.22 -3.35
C VAL A 81 -14.75 -9.60 -4.01
N GLU A 82 -15.80 -10.17 -4.59
CA GLU A 82 -15.74 -11.43 -5.35
C GLU A 82 -14.80 -11.31 -6.55
N GLY A 83 -14.86 -10.20 -7.31
CA GLY A 83 -13.93 -9.94 -8.42
C GLY A 83 -12.46 -9.86 -7.99
N LEU A 84 -12.19 -9.34 -6.79
CA LEU A 84 -10.83 -9.32 -6.21
C LEU A 84 -10.36 -10.70 -5.76
N GLN A 85 -11.26 -11.50 -5.19
CA GLN A 85 -10.97 -12.89 -4.85
C GLN A 85 -10.62 -13.71 -6.09
N VAL A 86 -11.30 -13.47 -7.22
CA VAL A 86 -10.96 -14.09 -8.52
C VAL A 86 -9.54 -13.73 -8.96
N LEU A 87 -9.12 -12.47 -8.78
CA LEU A 87 -7.74 -12.04 -9.04
C LEU A 87 -6.73 -12.52 -7.98
N GLN A 88 -7.14 -13.37 -7.04
CA GLN A 88 -6.31 -13.91 -5.96
C GLN A 88 -5.66 -12.80 -5.11
N TYR A 89 -6.41 -11.73 -4.84
CA TYR A 89 -6.03 -10.78 -3.80
C TYR A 89 -6.21 -11.45 -2.44
N ALA A 90 -5.12 -11.97 -1.88
CA ALA A 90 -5.14 -12.66 -0.59
C ALA A 90 -5.34 -11.68 0.57
N ASN A 91 -4.75 -10.48 0.49
CA ASN A 91 -4.85 -9.44 1.51
C ASN A 91 -5.05 -8.05 0.91
N LEU A 92 -5.68 -7.15 1.68
CA LEU A 92 -5.88 -5.75 1.31
C LEU A 92 -4.59 -4.89 1.31
N GLY A 93 -3.41 -5.51 1.52
CA GLY A 93 -2.12 -4.80 1.52
C GLY A 93 -1.78 -4.16 0.17
N VAL A 94 -2.33 -4.68 -0.93
CA VAL A 94 -2.11 -4.16 -2.29
C VAL A 94 -2.76 -2.79 -2.49
N ALA A 95 -3.79 -2.43 -1.69
CA ALA A 95 -4.49 -1.14 -1.75
C ALA A 95 -3.60 0.09 -1.39
N LEU A 96 -2.32 -0.15 -1.12
CA LEU A 96 -1.32 0.87 -0.78
C LEU A 96 -0.13 0.85 -1.75
N THR A 97 -0.20 0.12 -2.86
CA THR A 97 0.95 -0.10 -3.77
C THR A 97 0.69 0.21 -5.23
N GLY A 98 -0.54 0.57 -5.62
CA GLY A 98 -0.80 1.07 -6.98
C GLY A 98 -0.11 2.42 -7.22
N VAL A 99 0.37 2.64 -8.44
CA VAL A 99 0.88 3.95 -8.88
C VAL A 99 -0.34 4.85 -9.13
N GLY A 100 -0.59 5.80 -8.23
CA GLY A 100 -1.75 6.70 -8.27
C GLY A 100 -2.66 6.70 -7.05
N VAL A 101 -2.20 6.09 -5.96
CA VAL A 101 -2.99 5.79 -4.77
C VAL A 101 -2.68 6.67 -3.56
N SER A 102 -1.58 7.45 -3.58
CA SER A 102 -1.09 8.12 -2.36
C SER A 102 -1.17 9.65 -2.36
N VAL A 103 -1.24 10.33 -3.51
CA VAL A 103 -1.37 11.81 -3.52
C VAL A 103 -2.65 12.29 -4.18
N VAL A 104 -3.15 11.51 -5.12
CA VAL A 104 -4.29 11.87 -5.99
C VAL A 104 -5.63 11.94 -5.22
N GLY A 105 -5.67 11.45 -3.97
CA GLY A 105 -6.83 11.46 -3.07
C GLY A 105 -6.50 12.05 -1.69
N PHE A 106 -5.97 13.28 -1.63
CA PHE A 106 -5.55 13.91 -0.37
C PHE A 106 -6.60 13.79 0.76
N ALA A 107 -7.90 13.84 0.46
CA ALA A 107 -8.95 13.63 1.46
C ALA A 107 -8.91 12.24 2.13
N VAL A 108 -8.69 11.18 1.33
CA VAL A 108 -8.54 9.79 1.82
C VAL A 108 -7.24 9.64 2.61
N VAL A 109 -6.15 10.24 2.12
CA VAL A 109 -4.82 10.22 2.75
C VAL A 109 -4.83 10.97 4.07
N ASN A 110 -5.45 12.15 4.13
CA ASN A 110 -5.61 12.94 5.35
C ASN A 110 -6.45 12.20 6.38
N LYS A 111 -7.51 11.49 5.96
CA LYS A 111 -8.26 10.60 6.87
C LYS A 111 -7.38 9.49 7.43
N LYS A 112 -6.55 8.85 6.60
CA LYS A 112 -5.58 7.83 7.04
C LYS A 112 -4.54 8.40 8.01
N LEU A 113 -3.95 9.56 7.70
CA LEU A 113 -2.98 10.22 8.57
C LEU A 113 -3.60 10.68 9.89
N LYS A 114 -4.84 11.19 9.88
CA LYS A 114 -5.59 11.50 11.11
C LYS A 114 -5.84 10.26 11.96
N ASN A 115 -6.20 9.14 11.33
CA ASN A 115 -6.35 7.86 12.03
C ASN A 115 -5.01 7.40 12.61
N ILE A 116 -3.89 7.56 11.89
CA ILE A 116 -2.57 7.24 12.42
C ILE A 116 -2.20 8.19 13.58
N GLN A 117 -2.53 9.48 13.49
CA GLN A 117 -2.28 10.44 14.57
C GLN A 117 -3.08 10.11 15.84
N SER A 118 -4.37 9.78 15.72
CA SER A 118 -5.19 9.35 16.86
C SER A 118 -4.79 7.97 17.40
N SER A 119 -4.09 7.17 16.59
CA SER A 119 -3.53 5.88 16.99
C SER A 119 -2.33 6.01 17.92
N ILE A 120 -1.52 7.06 17.74
CA ILE A 120 -0.32 7.31 18.55
C ILE A 120 -0.66 7.59 20.02
N GLU A 121 -1.85 8.14 20.29
CA GLU A 121 -2.37 8.38 21.65
C GLU A 121 -2.59 7.11 22.49
N ARG A 122 -2.45 5.92 21.90
CA ARG A 122 -2.62 4.63 22.56
C ARG A 122 -1.29 3.94 22.90
N VAL A 123 -0.15 4.56 22.60
CA VAL A 123 1.17 3.99 22.93
C VAL A 123 1.47 4.23 24.41
N SER A 124 0.87 3.48 25.31
CA SER A 124 1.29 3.52 26.72
C SER A 124 1.12 2.20 27.45
N SER A 125 2.24 1.56 27.79
CA SER A 125 2.39 0.89 29.07
C SER A 125 3.88 0.70 29.44
N LYS A 126 4.24 1.19 30.64
CA LYS A 126 5.44 0.85 31.44
C LYS A 126 6.84 1.19 30.89
N ILE A 127 7.04 2.43 30.46
CA ILE A 127 8.36 3.11 30.47
C ILE A 127 8.16 4.49 31.14
N ASP A 128 9.22 5.09 31.69
CA ASP A 128 9.24 6.47 32.17
C ASP A 128 8.44 7.36 31.20
N GLN A 129 7.32 7.91 31.68
CA GLN A 129 6.31 8.59 30.85
C GLN A 129 6.92 9.64 29.93
N ARG A 130 8.03 10.28 30.36
CA ARG A 130 8.78 11.26 29.57
C ARG A 130 9.41 10.72 28.29
N PHE A 131 9.92 9.49 28.28
CA PHE A 131 10.49 8.90 27.06
C PHE A 131 9.39 8.49 26.08
N VAL A 132 8.25 8.02 26.60
CA VAL A 132 7.06 7.73 25.80
C VAL A 132 6.53 9.01 25.16
N GLU A 133 6.40 10.09 25.94
CA GLU A 133 5.99 11.41 25.45
C GLU A 133 6.93 11.95 24.36
N LEU A 134 8.27 11.87 24.57
CA LEU A 134 9.24 12.31 23.56
C LEU A 134 9.13 11.51 22.26
N TYR A 135 8.99 10.18 22.37
CA TYR A 135 8.82 9.32 21.20
C TYR A 135 7.51 9.61 20.47
N GLU A 136 6.40 9.76 21.19
CA GLU A 136 5.11 10.15 20.62
C GLU A 136 5.17 11.51 19.94
N HIS A 137 5.81 12.50 20.58
CA HIS A 137 5.97 13.85 20.01
C HIS A 137 6.75 13.81 18.71
N GLN A 138 7.87 13.08 18.67
CA GLN A 138 8.66 12.89 17.47
C GLN A 138 7.85 12.22 16.37
N LEU A 139 7.12 11.14 16.71
CA LEU A 139 6.29 10.42 15.76
C LEU A 139 5.17 11.32 15.20
N ARG A 140 4.46 12.07 16.05
CA ARG A 140 3.45 13.05 15.63
C ARG A 140 4.05 14.09 14.68
N ARG A 141 5.24 14.61 14.99
CA ARG A 141 5.96 15.55 14.13
C ARG A 141 6.19 14.96 12.74
N ASP A 142 6.73 13.75 12.66
CA ASP A 142 7.02 13.09 11.39
C ASP A 142 5.73 12.87 10.57
N PHE A 143 4.63 12.48 11.21
CA PHE A 143 3.32 12.37 10.55
C PHE A 143 2.74 13.70 10.07
N TYR A 144 2.91 14.79 10.83
CA TYR A 144 2.51 16.12 10.38
C TYR A 144 3.37 16.60 9.21
N THR A 145 4.68 16.31 9.23
CA THR A 145 5.58 16.61 8.11
C THR A 145 5.16 15.85 6.86
N LEU A 146 4.88 14.55 6.97
CA LEU A 146 4.33 13.75 5.87
C LEU A 146 3.05 14.38 5.32
N ARG A 147 2.09 14.72 6.20
CA ARG A 147 0.86 15.38 5.78
C ARG A 147 1.13 16.66 5.00
N GLY A 148 2.00 17.53 5.52
CA GLY A 148 2.33 18.80 4.88
C GLY A 148 2.98 18.64 3.51
N VAL A 149 3.83 17.62 3.32
CA VAL A 149 4.42 17.35 2.01
C VAL A 149 3.37 16.84 1.01
N LEU A 150 2.47 15.95 1.45
CA LEU A 150 1.38 15.46 0.59
C LEU A 150 0.38 16.56 0.22
N GLU A 151 0.05 17.44 1.18
CA GLU A 151 -0.73 18.68 0.93
C GLU A 151 -0.06 19.58 -0.11
N HIS A 152 1.26 19.75 0.00
CA HIS A 152 2.05 20.56 -0.94
C HIS A 152 2.02 19.99 -2.35
N ILE A 153 2.27 18.68 -2.52
CA ILE A 153 2.23 18.04 -3.85
C ILE A 153 0.86 18.26 -4.49
N GLU A 154 -0.23 18.01 -3.76
CA GLU A 154 -1.59 18.20 -4.29
C GLU A 154 -1.87 19.66 -4.68
N SER A 155 -1.36 20.62 -3.92
CA SER A 155 -1.48 22.04 -4.23
C SER A 155 -0.71 22.41 -5.51
N VAL A 156 0.54 21.95 -5.62
CA VAL A 156 1.44 22.34 -6.71
C VAL A 156 1.05 21.71 -8.05
N ARG A 157 0.44 20.52 -8.06
CA ARG A 157 -0.03 19.87 -9.30
C ARG A 157 -0.98 20.72 -10.16
N ARG A 158 -1.65 21.71 -9.56
CA ARG A 158 -2.53 22.64 -10.27
C ARG A 158 -1.81 23.84 -10.90
N GLN A 159 -0.51 24.01 -10.64
CA GLN A 159 0.28 25.11 -11.16
C GLN A 159 0.76 24.83 -12.59
N SER A 160 1.06 25.88 -13.35
CA SER A 160 1.50 25.75 -14.74
C SER A 160 2.89 25.13 -14.92
N LYS A 161 3.75 25.16 -13.89
CA LYS A 161 5.13 24.64 -13.93
C LYS A 161 5.49 23.92 -12.62
N PRO A 162 4.90 22.74 -12.35
CA PRO A 162 5.00 22.10 -11.04
C PRO A 162 6.31 21.31 -10.83
N LYS A 163 7.08 21.08 -11.90
CA LYS A 163 8.19 20.12 -11.96
C LYS A 163 9.21 20.25 -10.83
N SER A 164 9.84 21.42 -10.64
CA SER A 164 10.89 21.60 -9.62
C SER A 164 10.38 21.37 -8.19
N GLU A 165 9.16 21.82 -7.92
CA GLU A 165 8.49 21.66 -6.63
C GLU A 165 8.10 20.21 -6.36
N LEU A 166 7.61 19.49 -7.37
CA LEU A 166 7.31 18.06 -7.28
C LEU A 166 8.59 17.25 -7.02
N MET A 167 9.69 17.58 -7.70
CA MET A 167 10.98 16.95 -7.46
C MET A 167 11.47 17.19 -6.02
N SER A 168 11.39 18.43 -5.54
CA SER A 168 11.73 18.80 -4.16
C SER A 168 10.87 18.06 -3.13
N ALA A 169 9.57 17.98 -3.35
CA ALA A 169 8.67 17.21 -2.50
C ALA A 169 9.01 15.71 -2.49
N GLY A 170 9.35 15.13 -3.65
CA GLY A 170 9.81 13.74 -3.74
C GLY A 170 11.08 13.46 -2.92
N SER A 171 12.04 14.39 -2.92
CA SER A 171 13.24 14.29 -2.07
C SER A 171 12.87 14.29 -0.58
N ARG A 172 12.00 15.20 -0.15
CA ARG A 172 11.52 15.26 1.25
C ARG A 172 10.79 13.97 1.67
N LEU A 173 10.01 13.36 0.78
CA LEU A 173 9.36 12.08 1.05
C LEU A 173 10.36 10.94 1.24
N THR A 174 11.52 11.00 0.59
CA THR A 174 12.60 10.01 0.79
C THR A 174 13.16 10.07 2.21
N GLU A 175 13.36 11.27 2.75
CA GLU A 175 13.82 11.47 4.12
C GLU A 175 12.83 10.89 5.13
N ILE A 176 11.54 11.20 4.94
CA ILE A 176 10.46 10.69 5.80
C ILE A 176 10.39 9.15 5.72
N SER A 177 10.45 8.58 4.53
CA SER A 177 10.46 7.12 4.34
C SER A 177 11.65 6.48 5.06
N SER A 178 12.84 7.08 4.96
CA SER A 178 14.06 6.59 5.62
C SER A 178 13.93 6.61 7.14
N ILE A 179 13.32 7.65 7.72
CA ILE A 179 13.03 7.72 9.16
C ILE A 179 12.09 6.59 9.58
N MET A 180 10.98 6.38 8.85
CA MET A 180 10.00 5.34 9.14
C MET A 180 10.63 3.94 9.02
N ARG A 181 11.45 3.72 8.00
CA ARG A 181 12.21 2.48 7.80
C ARG A 181 13.14 2.20 8.99
N GLY A 182 13.94 3.17 9.42
CA GLY A 182 14.82 2.99 10.58
C GLY A 182 14.05 2.62 11.86
N GLN A 183 12.86 3.19 12.05
CA GLN A 183 11.97 2.82 13.15
C GLN A 183 11.40 1.40 13.00
N LEU A 184 11.06 0.97 11.78
CA LEU A 184 10.62 -0.41 11.50
C LEU A 184 11.74 -1.42 11.78
N GLU A 185 12.96 -1.15 11.31
CA GLU A 185 14.14 -1.99 11.56
C GLU A 185 14.39 -2.13 13.07
N TYR A 186 14.32 -1.03 13.82
CA TYR A 186 14.42 -1.06 15.27
C TYR A 186 13.31 -1.91 15.93
N GLN A 187 12.05 -1.75 15.52
CA GLN A 187 10.93 -2.56 16.03
C GLN A 187 11.12 -4.05 15.77
N LEU A 188 11.71 -4.43 14.64
CA LEU A 188 11.99 -5.83 14.30
C LEU A 188 13.13 -6.40 15.15
N GLN A 189 14.05 -5.57 15.65
CA GLN A 189 15.11 -6.00 16.58
C GLN A 189 14.61 -6.21 18.01
N LEU A 190 13.52 -5.56 18.42
CA LEU A 190 12.98 -5.68 19.78
C LEU A 190 12.46 -7.11 20.10
N PRO A 191 12.67 -7.63 21.31
CA PRO A 191 12.14 -8.95 21.73
C PRO A 191 10.60 -9.00 21.73
N ALA A 192 9.96 -7.90 22.12
CA ALA A 192 8.51 -7.72 22.09
C ALA A 192 8.14 -6.82 20.91
N PHE A 193 7.16 -7.26 20.11
CA PHE A 193 6.77 -6.61 18.86
C PHE A 193 5.46 -5.85 19.02
N ASP A 194 5.47 -4.55 18.69
CA ASP A 194 4.24 -3.78 18.57
C ASP A 194 3.68 -3.78 17.15
N GLU A 195 2.82 -4.77 16.88
CA GLU A 195 2.13 -4.91 15.59
C GLU A 195 1.39 -3.66 15.17
N TYR A 196 0.77 -2.94 16.11
CA TYR A 196 -0.03 -1.79 15.81
C TYR A 196 0.85 -0.62 15.33
N LEU A 197 1.91 -0.35 16.07
CA LEU A 197 2.92 0.67 15.73
C LEU A 197 3.64 0.29 14.44
N PHE A 198 4.11 -0.97 14.32
CA PHE A 198 4.73 -1.50 13.10
C PHE A 198 3.83 -1.29 11.88
N THR A 199 2.53 -1.56 12.02
CA THR A 199 1.56 -1.35 10.96
C THR A 199 1.40 0.13 10.59
N GLN A 200 1.39 1.04 11.57
CA GLN A 200 1.31 2.48 11.28
C GLN A 200 2.56 3.02 10.61
N LEU A 201 3.75 2.61 11.07
CA LEU A 201 5.03 2.97 10.47
C LEU A 201 5.16 2.44 9.04
N THR A 202 4.75 1.20 8.81
CA THR A 202 4.69 0.60 7.48
C THR A 202 3.79 1.43 6.57
N ARG A 203 2.57 1.78 7.01
CA ARG A 203 1.66 2.64 6.24
C ARG A 203 2.28 3.99 5.88
N ALA A 204 2.97 4.63 6.84
CA ALA A 204 3.62 5.93 6.64
C ALA A 204 4.73 5.84 5.58
N MET A 205 5.57 4.80 5.67
CA MET A 205 6.63 4.52 4.73
C MET A 205 6.07 4.29 3.33
N LEU A 206 5.09 3.39 3.18
CA LEU A 206 4.42 3.12 1.92
C LEU A 206 3.83 4.39 1.30
N MET A 207 3.12 5.21 2.07
CA MET A 207 2.55 6.47 1.57
C MET A 207 3.63 7.41 1.05
N SER A 208 4.75 7.52 1.78
CA SER A 208 5.86 8.39 1.40
C SER A 208 6.50 7.93 0.08
N ASP A 209 6.78 6.64 -0.03
CA ASP A 209 7.41 6.04 -1.20
C ASP A 209 6.53 6.11 -2.46
N ASN A 210 5.24 5.78 -2.32
CA ASN A 210 4.30 5.88 -3.45
C ASN A 210 4.11 7.34 -3.88
N ALA A 211 3.98 8.27 -2.94
CA ALA A 211 3.84 9.67 -3.25
C ALA A 211 5.08 10.25 -3.94
N ARG A 212 6.28 9.76 -3.60
CA ARG A 212 7.52 10.13 -4.27
C ARG A 212 7.49 9.69 -5.74
N VAL A 213 7.17 8.43 -6.00
CA VAL A 213 7.07 7.89 -7.36
C VAL A 213 6.01 8.65 -8.16
N GLU A 214 4.85 8.91 -7.57
CA GLU A 214 3.79 9.70 -8.21
C GLU A 214 4.24 11.13 -8.53
N ALA A 215 4.96 11.80 -7.61
CA ALA A 215 5.47 13.15 -7.85
C ALA A 215 6.40 13.19 -9.07
N TYR A 216 7.26 12.19 -9.24
CA TYR A 216 8.15 12.08 -10.41
C TYR A 216 7.39 11.75 -11.69
N ILE A 217 6.38 10.89 -11.64
CA ILE A 217 5.51 10.59 -12.79
C ILE A 217 4.74 11.84 -13.25
N VAL A 218 4.20 12.62 -12.32
CA VAL A 218 3.49 13.87 -12.66
C VAL A 218 4.44 14.96 -13.15
N ALA A 219 5.69 14.94 -12.70
CA ALA A 219 6.74 15.79 -13.21
C ALA A 219 7.28 15.35 -14.59
N GLU A 220 6.75 14.25 -15.14
CA GLU A 220 7.19 13.59 -16.38
C GLU A 220 8.68 13.19 -16.35
N GLU A 221 9.19 12.90 -15.15
CA GLU A 221 10.55 12.46 -14.88
C GLU A 221 10.57 10.92 -14.72
N TYR A 222 10.29 10.20 -15.81
CA TYR A 222 10.13 8.74 -15.79
C TYR A 222 11.39 8.00 -15.36
N ASP A 223 12.58 8.48 -15.75
CA ASP A 223 13.86 7.87 -15.30
C ASP A 223 14.01 7.98 -13.77
N SER A 224 13.67 9.15 -13.21
CA SER A 224 13.69 9.36 -11.76
C SER A 224 12.63 8.51 -11.05
N ALA A 225 11.44 8.40 -11.63
CA ALA A 225 10.36 7.57 -11.13
C ALA A 225 10.76 6.09 -11.12
N HIS A 226 11.37 5.61 -12.21
CA HIS A 226 11.85 4.25 -12.38
C HIS A 226 12.94 3.91 -11.37
N HIS A 227 13.95 4.78 -11.25
CA HIS A 227 15.04 4.61 -10.30
C HIS A 227 14.52 4.58 -8.85
N ALA A 228 13.61 5.50 -8.50
CA ALA A 228 12.99 5.52 -7.17
C ALA A 228 12.19 4.24 -6.91
N ALA A 229 11.36 3.79 -7.86
CA ALA A 229 10.56 2.57 -7.72
C ALA A 229 11.45 1.32 -7.54
N THR A 230 12.55 1.24 -8.28
CA THR A 230 13.53 0.15 -8.16
C THR A 230 14.16 0.14 -6.77
N SER A 231 14.68 1.28 -6.32
CA SER A 231 15.28 1.42 -4.99
C SER A 231 14.29 1.12 -3.85
N ILE A 232 13.02 1.53 -3.99
CA ILE A 232 11.94 1.22 -3.05
C ILE A 232 11.70 -0.30 -3.00
N SER A 233 11.63 -0.97 -4.15
CA SER A 233 11.41 -2.42 -4.21
C SER A 233 12.54 -3.19 -3.51
N GLU A 234 13.80 -2.85 -3.78
CA GLU A 234 14.96 -3.43 -3.10
C GLU A 234 14.93 -3.17 -1.59
N SER A 235 14.54 -1.96 -1.19
CA SER A 235 14.36 -1.60 0.21
C SER A 235 13.31 -2.46 0.91
N TYR A 236 12.20 -2.78 0.24
CA TYR A 236 11.14 -3.61 0.81
C TYR A 236 11.58 -5.06 0.95
N CYS A 237 12.32 -5.59 -0.02
CA CYS A 237 12.91 -6.93 0.07
C CYS A 237 13.81 -7.03 1.29
N ASN A 238 14.78 -6.12 1.39
CA ASN A 238 15.72 -6.11 2.50
C ASN A 238 15.05 -5.96 3.86
N LEU A 239 13.90 -5.28 3.93
CA LEU A 239 13.18 -5.06 5.19
C LEU A 239 12.23 -6.21 5.56
N PHE A 240 11.56 -6.79 4.57
CA PHE A 240 10.44 -7.70 4.80
C PHE A 240 10.74 -9.16 4.44
N ASP A 241 11.77 -9.46 3.65
CA ASP A 241 11.99 -10.81 3.15
C ASP A 241 12.45 -11.82 4.20
N ASP A 242 13.08 -11.35 5.26
CA ASP A 242 13.50 -12.22 6.36
C ASP A 242 12.42 -12.36 7.44
N ILE A 243 11.30 -11.61 7.32
CA ILE A 243 10.22 -11.69 8.30
C ILE A 243 9.40 -12.95 8.02
N THR A 244 9.45 -13.89 8.97
CA THR A 244 8.65 -15.11 8.93
C THR A 244 7.47 -15.06 9.90
N PRO A 245 6.39 -15.83 9.64
CA PRO A 245 5.30 -15.96 10.61
C PRO A 245 5.77 -16.55 11.93
N PHE A 246 6.84 -17.36 11.93
CA PHE A 246 7.40 -17.95 13.14
C PHE A 246 8.02 -16.89 14.05
N ASP A 247 8.85 -15.99 13.49
CA ASP A 247 9.52 -14.93 14.25
C ASP A 247 8.51 -13.97 14.88
N LEU A 248 7.50 -13.55 14.10
CA LEU A 248 6.46 -12.66 14.61
C LEU A 248 5.61 -13.31 15.70
N LYS A 249 5.26 -14.60 15.57
CA LYS A 249 4.55 -15.33 16.63
C LYS A 249 5.35 -15.37 17.92
N GLN A 250 6.66 -15.64 17.83
CA GLN A 250 7.53 -15.68 19.00
C GLN A 250 7.57 -14.32 19.71
N LYS A 251 7.76 -13.23 18.97
CA LYS A 251 7.78 -11.86 19.52
C LYS A 251 6.43 -11.43 20.11
N LYS A 252 5.30 -11.78 19.47
CA LYS A 252 3.94 -11.53 20.01
C LYS A 252 3.69 -12.29 21.32
N ARG A 253 4.15 -13.54 21.41
CA ARG A 253 4.05 -14.35 22.64
C ARG A 253 4.85 -13.74 23.80
N LEU A 254 6.05 -13.22 23.53
CA LEU A 254 6.84 -12.56 24.56
C LEU A 254 6.14 -11.30 25.09
N ARG A 255 5.56 -10.49 24.19
CA ARG A 255 4.79 -9.30 24.59
C ARG A 255 3.58 -9.63 25.46
N SER A 256 2.83 -10.69 25.14
CA SER A 256 1.67 -11.08 25.94
C SER A 256 2.05 -11.57 27.34
N ILE A 257 3.22 -12.20 27.49
CA ILE A 257 3.79 -12.59 28.79
C ILE A 257 4.16 -11.35 29.63
N ASP A 258 4.81 -10.36 29.03
CA ASP A 258 5.27 -9.14 29.73
C ASP A 258 4.11 -8.25 30.23
N LEU A 259 3.02 -8.17 29.47
CA LEU A 259 1.90 -7.26 29.79
C LEU A 259 1.01 -7.74 30.95
N ARG A 260 1.15 -8.98 31.46
CA ARG A 260 0.23 -9.59 32.45
C ARG A 260 -1.26 -9.32 32.12
N GLU A 261 -1.60 -9.16 30.85
CA GLU A 261 -2.94 -8.77 30.44
C GLU A 261 -3.85 -9.99 30.29
N LYS A 262 -5.08 -9.84 30.78
CA LYS A 262 -6.21 -10.79 30.68
C LYS A 262 -6.72 -11.00 29.23
N ALA A 263 -5.88 -10.87 28.22
CA ALA A 263 -6.30 -11.06 26.83
C ALA A 263 -6.35 -12.56 26.52
N ARG A 264 -7.57 -13.08 26.36
CA ARG A 264 -7.88 -14.37 25.72
C ARG A 264 -7.53 -14.34 24.22
N GLU A 265 -6.32 -13.91 23.85
CA GLU A 265 -5.84 -14.17 22.50
C GLU A 265 -5.27 -15.58 22.49
N THR A 266 -6.03 -16.50 21.88
CA THR A 266 -5.59 -17.89 21.73
C THR A 266 -4.32 -17.92 20.88
N ALA A 267 -3.46 -18.92 21.11
CA ALA A 267 -2.27 -19.15 20.29
C ALA A 267 -2.60 -19.28 18.78
N GLU A 268 -3.83 -19.70 18.49
CA GLU A 268 -4.42 -19.80 17.16
C GLU A 268 -4.65 -18.41 16.53
N ASN A 269 -5.22 -17.46 17.26
CA ASN A 269 -5.41 -16.08 16.80
C ASN A 269 -4.07 -15.36 16.55
N ILE A 270 -3.10 -15.54 17.45
CA ILE A 270 -1.73 -14.99 17.27
C ILE A 270 -1.10 -15.55 16.00
N THR A 271 -1.29 -16.86 15.77
CA THR A 271 -0.77 -17.55 14.60
C THR A 271 -1.38 -17.02 13.31
N VAL A 272 -2.69 -16.91 13.25
CA VAL A 272 -3.45 -16.42 12.10
C VAL A 272 -3.07 -14.97 11.79
N GLY A 273 -3.04 -14.09 12.80
CA GLY A 273 -2.66 -12.69 12.64
C GLY A 273 -1.23 -12.50 12.13
N ALA A 274 -0.26 -13.26 12.65
CA ALA A 274 1.12 -13.20 12.16
C ALA A 274 1.25 -13.66 10.70
N SER A 275 0.55 -14.73 10.32
CA SER A 275 0.53 -15.19 8.93
C SER A 275 -0.07 -14.15 7.97
N HIS A 276 -1.16 -13.48 8.36
CA HIS A 276 -1.78 -12.43 7.55
C HIS A 276 -0.89 -11.20 7.40
N LEU A 277 -0.22 -10.77 8.47
CA LEU A 277 0.74 -9.68 8.42
C LEU A 277 1.86 -9.99 7.43
N VAL A 278 2.51 -11.16 7.54
CA VAL A 278 3.58 -11.55 6.61
C VAL A 278 3.08 -11.65 5.18
N ALA A 279 1.93 -12.28 4.95
CA ALA A 279 1.36 -12.39 3.61
C ALA A 279 1.09 -10.99 3.00
N GLY A 280 0.60 -10.05 3.81
CA GLY A 280 0.42 -8.65 3.39
C GLY A 280 1.73 -7.92 3.06
N LEU A 281 2.80 -8.16 3.84
CA LEU A 281 4.13 -7.62 3.54
C LEU A 281 4.73 -8.21 2.25
N ARG A 282 4.48 -9.50 1.96
CA ARG A 282 4.87 -10.12 0.68
C ARG A 282 4.10 -9.53 -0.49
N ASP A 283 2.79 -9.40 -0.38
CA ASP A 283 1.96 -8.75 -1.40
C ASP A 283 2.44 -7.32 -1.71
N ILE A 284 2.84 -6.57 -0.69
CA ILE A 284 3.42 -5.23 -0.85
C ILE A 284 4.74 -5.27 -1.61
N THR A 285 5.63 -6.18 -1.23
CA THR A 285 6.98 -6.32 -1.80
C THR A 285 6.90 -6.73 -3.26
N ASP A 286 6.08 -7.75 -3.58
CA ASP A 286 5.82 -8.20 -4.95
C ASP A 286 5.22 -7.08 -5.80
N SER A 287 4.30 -6.29 -5.23
CA SER A 287 3.71 -5.15 -5.95
C SER A 287 4.73 -4.04 -6.20
N ALA A 288 5.61 -3.74 -5.23
CA ALA A 288 6.68 -2.77 -5.39
C ALA A 288 7.65 -3.17 -6.51
N PHE A 289 7.99 -4.46 -6.61
CA PHE A 289 8.80 -5.02 -7.70
C PHE A 289 8.21 -4.80 -9.09
N CYS A 290 6.89 -4.71 -9.20
CA CYS A 290 6.21 -4.56 -10.48
C CYS A 290 6.11 -3.10 -10.97
N LYS A 291 6.37 -2.12 -10.09
CA LYS A 291 6.24 -0.69 -10.40
C LYS A 291 7.22 -0.19 -11.46
N PRO A 292 8.52 -0.57 -11.45
CA PRO A 292 9.45 -0.09 -12.46
C PRO A 292 8.96 -0.40 -13.88
N VAL A 293 8.49 -1.63 -14.12
CA VAL A 293 7.96 -2.07 -15.41
C VAL A 293 6.73 -1.26 -15.85
N LEU A 294 5.84 -0.90 -14.91
CA LEU A 294 4.70 -0.03 -15.24
C LEU A 294 5.19 1.36 -15.69
N ILE A 295 6.19 1.92 -15.02
CA ILE A 295 6.73 3.24 -15.32
C ILE A 295 7.42 3.24 -16.68
N GLU A 296 8.20 2.20 -16.98
CA GLU A 296 8.79 1.98 -18.31
C GLU A 296 7.71 1.94 -19.38
N GLU A 297 6.60 1.24 -19.12
CA GLU A 297 5.52 1.10 -20.09
C GLU A 297 4.77 2.42 -20.35
N LEU A 298 4.52 3.22 -19.30
CA LEU A 298 3.96 4.56 -19.44
C LEU A 298 4.88 5.45 -20.28
N GLY A 299 6.19 5.43 -19.99
CA GLY A 299 7.19 6.19 -20.73
C GLY A 299 7.30 5.74 -22.20
N ARG A 300 7.36 4.43 -22.45
CA ARG A 300 7.46 3.83 -23.79
C ARG A 300 6.27 4.20 -24.68
N ARG A 301 5.06 4.24 -24.11
CA ARG A 301 3.83 4.61 -24.83
C ARG A 301 3.61 6.12 -24.95
N GLY A 302 4.44 6.93 -24.30
CA GLY A 302 4.23 8.38 -24.23
C GLY A 302 2.93 8.76 -23.52
N ILE A 303 2.44 7.91 -22.61
CA ILE A 303 1.25 8.21 -21.81
C ILE A 303 1.66 9.25 -20.77
N ALA A 304 1.04 10.44 -20.81
CA ALA A 304 1.30 11.47 -19.82
C ALA A 304 0.90 11.01 -18.41
N GLY A 305 1.82 11.10 -17.45
CA GLY A 305 1.62 10.63 -16.08
C GLY A 305 0.46 11.34 -15.38
N SER A 306 0.25 12.63 -15.66
CA SER A 306 -0.90 13.39 -15.16
C SER A 306 -2.23 12.81 -15.63
N ASP A 307 -2.30 12.36 -16.90
CA ASP A 307 -3.51 11.87 -17.53
C ASP A 307 -3.82 10.46 -17.05
N TYR A 308 -2.79 9.61 -16.99
CA TYR A 308 -2.87 8.27 -16.41
C TYR A 308 -3.43 8.32 -14.98
N LEU A 309 -2.82 9.13 -14.11
CA LEU A 309 -3.24 9.25 -12.72
C LEU A 309 -4.64 9.87 -12.58
N SER A 310 -4.99 10.83 -13.45
CA SER A 310 -6.33 11.42 -13.46
C SER A 310 -7.40 10.44 -13.92
N ALA A 311 -7.08 9.56 -14.88
CA ALA A 311 -7.97 8.50 -15.34
C ALA A 311 -8.26 7.49 -14.21
N LEU A 312 -7.21 7.02 -13.51
CA LEU A 312 -7.39 6.13 -12.35
C LEU A 312 -8.24 6.76 -11.25
N ARG A 313 -8.04 8.05 -10.95
CA ARG A 313 -8.82 8.78 -9.94
C ARG A 313 -10.30 8.86 -10.29
N ASN A 314 -10.57 9.22 -11.53
CA ASN A 314 -11.92 9.56 -11.98
C ASN A 314 -12.74 8.31 -12.34
N GLU A 315 -12.12 7.13 -12.33
CA GLU A 315 -12.83 5.86 -12.46
C GLU A 315 -13.66 5.58 -11.18
N THR A 316 -14.98 5.48 -11.39
CA THR A 316 -16.02 5.45 -10.34
C THR A 316 -16.91 4.22 -10.45
N LYS A 317 -16.70 3.38 -11.45
CA LYS A 317 -17.50 2.18 -11.71
C LYS A 317 -16.76 0.92 -11.30
N GLU A 318 -15.46 0.88 -11.53
CA GLU A 318 -14.65 -0.34 -11.46
C GLU A 318 -13.52 -0.15 -10.45
N PRO A 319 -13.38 -1.02 -9.42
CA PRO A 319 -12.41 -0.83 -8.33
C PRO A 319 -10.97 -1.12 -8.75
N ILE A 320 -10.81 -1.93 -9.80
CA ILE A 320 -9.55 -2.32 -10.40
C ILE A 320 -9.66 -2.20 -11.92
N VAL A 321 -8.57 -1.76 -12.53
CA VAL A 321 -8.44 -1.65 -13.99
C VAL A 321 -7.16 -2.32 -14.45
N LEU A 322 -7.15 -2.76 -15.71
CA LEU A 322 -5.99 -3.40 -16.31
C LEU A 322 -5.39 -2.53 -17.41
N LEU A 323 -4.11 -2.24 -17.28
CA LEU A 323 -3.29 -1.73 -18.38
C LEU A 323 -2.67 -2.94 -19.09
N GLN A 324 -3.19 -3.28 -20.26
CA GLN A 324 -2.69 -4.40 -21.04
C GLN A 324 -1.27 -4.14 -21.50
N PHE A 325 -0.42 -5.17 -21.54
CA PHE A 325 0.87 -5.09 -22.21
C PHE A 325 0.64 -5.24 -23.73
N SER A 326 1.11 -4.28 -24.51
CA SER A 326 1.06 -4.35 -25.97
C SER A 326 2.34 -5.05 -26.42
N ASP A 327 2.20 -6.17 -27.12
CA ASP A 327 3.30 -6.92 -27.74
C ASP A 327 4.20 -6.03 -28.63
#